data_AF-A0A2H3DXC8-F1
#
_entry.id   AF-A0A2H3DXC8-F1
#
_cell.length_a   1.000
_cell.length_b   1.000
_cell.length_c   1.000
_cell.angle_alpha   90.00
_cell.angle_beta   90.00
_cell.angle_gamma   90.00
#
_symmetry.space_group_name_H-M   'P 1'
#
loop_
_entity.id
_entity.type
_entity.pdbx_description
1 polymer ?
#
loop_
_entity_poly.entity_id
_entity_poly.type
_entity_poly.pdbx_seq_one_letter_code
_entity_poly.pdbx_strand_id
1 'polypeptide(L)'
;MSRLRPDKHKYRQAWNKSWEDELLDRYPPGQKLPAMTSVMSPQSIRFLRDTESLLSSQLEKDIRTKEMCLLQRDLAQVAVTGLSNDNLEERWRSLSQQRREELVLEGLYVTACVPNGMEDWRLWCPEMTVPSLSGTNDRDFIHLLKMLLPDDRVKETLSTPLLLENPAFEELVKTNDIVLRQIFDGYRLKRSYFITMTVWSTLNAFYGNREEIQVAKPLYRDNSTPSKNVLRQAKRFYKDEGKLPQFSKDMQDYSRRKEAENHQNLCFHCSRKEDMSVGGERFRICSKCKAVDRVVRYCSVECQKKDWKHGFPRPHKAVCGKVTFDEEKPSEGIPDSETTDTELESGIPAPDPSFKRSPDLLHQISFITKPTPCDYIYMRPRPFDDIGIDIPDITDKVMFTAMRRQAMINGDPVAVLGMYQILKTLVPASISEDQLKTQLRKEYGVDIDLLGDDFRRDKKMASPGEEGWRIVEELVRKKLMYRIAEKSLLSTDTKKELMRKEVTHRNAEHVPPADLELKMVTYPDVPNSHPPIDTKEELVRKDATHWNFEPSHPPADMTVTRESVEHSYPSADLELKVVTHQNVEESHPPTSIFYLLVALSVISLVPDLLSVLTG
;
A
#
# COMPACT_ATOMS: atom_id res chain seq x y z
N MET A 1 -3.31 -25.65 26.34
CA MET A 1 -4.75 -25.71 25.97
C MET A 1 -5.23 -24.29 25.72
N SER A 2 -5.93 -24.02 24.63
CA SER A 2 -6.50 -22.69 24.41
C SER A 2 -7.51 -22.38 25.52
N ARG A 3 -7.34 -21.24 26.20
CA ARG A 3 -8.31 -20.78 27.20
C ARG A 3 -9.64 -20.56 26.47
N LEU A 4 -10.76 -21.01 27.06
CA LEU A 4 -12.08 -20.68 26.53
C LEU A 4 -12.25 -19.16 26.60
N ARG A 5 -12.35 -18.52 25.44
CA ARG A 5 -12.48 -17.07 25.33
C ARG A 5 -13.95 -16.65 25.47
N PRO A 6 -14.25 -15.52 26.13
CA PRO A 6 -15.59 -14.93 26.09
C PRO A 6 -16.03 -14.64 24.65
N ASP A 7 -17.32 -14.73 24.40
CA ASP A 7 -17.91 -14.37 23.10
C ASP A 7 -17.66 -12.87 22.82
N LYS A 8 -16.96 -12.57 21.71
CA LYS A 8 -16.58 -11.20 21.35
C LYS A 8 -17.75 -10.30 20.95
N HIS A 9 -18.88 -10.88 20.52
CA HIS A 9 -20.09 -10.15 20.15
C HIS A 9 -20.94 -9.79 21.37
N LYS A 10 -20.89 -10.60 22.43
CA LYS A 10 -21.63 -10.35 23.69
C LYS A 10 -20.81 -9.64 24.76
N TYR A 11 -19.53 -10.01 24.90
CA TYR A 11 -18.67 -9.61 26.01
C TYR A 11 -17.34 -9.03 25.53
N ARG A 12 -17.40 -8.01 24.68
CA ARG A 12 -16.23 -7.46 23.97
C ARG A 12 -15.06 -7.07 24.88
N GLN A 13 -15.32 -6.43 26.02
CA GLN A 13 -14.26 -6.04 26.96
C GLN A 13 -13.59 -7.26 27.61
N ALA A 14 -14.37 -8.23 28.08
CA ALA A 14 -13.84 -9.47 28.67
C ALA A 14 -13.09 -10.31 27.64
N TRP A 15 -13.59 -10.37 26.41
CA TRP A 15 -12.90 -10.98 25.27
C TRP A 15 -11.55 -10.33 25.01
N ASN A 16 -11.49 -8.99 24.93
CA ASN A 16 -10.23 -8.29 24.72
C ASN A 16 -9.25 -8.49 25.88
N LYS A 17 -9.73 -8.41 27.12
CA LYS A 17 -8.91 -8.66 28.31
C LYS A 17 -8.28 -10.06 28.27
N SER A 18 -9.03 -11.08 27.85
CA SER A 18 -8.48 -12.43 27.68
C SER A 18 -7.36 -12.52 26.64
N TRP A 19 -7.40 -11.67 25.60
CA TRP A 19 -6.31 -11.54 24.62
C TRP A 19 -5.09 -10.85 25.21
N GLU A 20 -5.28 -9.77 25.96
CA GLU A 20 -4.19 -9.03 26.60
C GLU A 20 -3.49 -9.85 27.66
N ASP A 21 -4.23 -10.61 28.48
CA ASP A 21 -3.66 -11.54 29.46
C ASP A 21 -2.81 -12.62 28.76
N GLU A 22 -3.28 -13.19 27.64
CA GLU A 22 -2.50 -14.18 26.87
C GLU A 22 -1.26 -13.56 26.19
N LEU A 23 -1.35 -12.33 25.71
CA LEU A 23 -0.19 -11.62 25.16
C LEU A 23 0.83 -11.28 26.25
N LEU A 24 0.37 -10.91 27.46
CA LEU A 24 1.25 -10.64 28.58
C LEU A 24 1.98 -11.91 29.04
N ASP A 25 1.27 -13.04 29.15
CA ASP A 25 1.84 -14.34 29.49
C ASP A 25 2.88 -14.78 28.43
N ARG A 26 2.63 -14.47 27.15
CA ARG A 26 3.51 -14.87 26.02
C ARG A 26 4.69 -13.93 25.80
N TYR A 27 4.54 -12.64 26.09
CA TYR A 27 5.55 -11.60 25.90
C TYR A 27 5.77 -10.80 27.20
N PRO A 28 6.26 -11.47 28.27
CA PRO A 28 6.50 -10.81 29.56
C PRO A 28 7.45 -9.61 29.42
N PRO A 29 7.08 -8.42 29.93
CA PRO A 29 7.91 -7.21 29.83
C PRO A 29 9.29 -7.41 30.46
N GLY A 30 10.33 -7.00 29.73
CA GLY A 30 11.72 -7.05 30.22
C GLY A 30 12.38 -8.43 30.17
N GLN A 31 11.65 -9.49 29.82
CA GLN A 31 12.21 -10.82 29.65
C GLN A 31 12.63 -11.06 28.19
N LYS A 32 13.82 -11.63 28.00
CA LYS A 32 14.24 -12.14 26.69
C LYS A 32 13.52 -13.45 26.43
N LEU A 33 12.73 -13.48 25.36
CA LEU A 33 12.07 -14.71 24.94
C LEU A 33 13.10 -15.67 24.33
N PRO A 34 13.05 -16.96 24.67
CA PRO A 34 13.83 -17.95 23.94
C PRO A 34 13.35 -18.00 22.49
N ALA A 35 14.29 -18.15 21.56
CA ALA A 35 13.94 -18.39 20.16
C ALA A 35 13.02 -19.61 20.07
N MET A 36 11.97 -19.54 19.26
CA MET A 36 10.99 -20.62 19.10
C MET A 36 11.67 -21.94 18.71
N THR A 37 12.77 -21.87 17.96
CA THR A 37 13.54 -23.04 17.55
C THR A 37 14.27 -23.74 18.69
N SER A 38 14.64 -23.03 19.77
CA SER A 38 15.36 -23.63 20.91
C SER A 38 14.43 -24.42 21.84
N VAL A 39 13.14 -24.14 21.77
CA VAL A 39 12.10 -24.77 22.60
C VAL A 39 11.36 -25.87 21.83
N MET A 40 11.41 -25.88 20.50
CA MET A 40 10.82 -26.94 19.69
C MET A 40 11.64 -28.23 19.72
N SER A 41 10.96 -29.37 19.77
CA SER A 41 11.63 -30.67 19.63
C SER A 41 12.26 -30.85 18.23
N PRO A 42 13.32 -31.67 18.08
CA PRO A 42 13.87 -31.99 16.77
C PRO A 42 12.84 -32.60 15.80
N GLN A 43 11.90 -33.39 16.31
CA GLN A 43 10.81 -33.99 15.51
C GLN A 43 9.86 -32.92 15.00
N SER A 44 9.52 -31.95 15.85
CA SER A 44 8.71 -30.79 15.50
C SER A 44 9.35 -29.93 14.41
N ILE A 45 10.65 -29.65 14.52
CA ILE A 45 11.41 -28.92 13.49
C ILE A 45 11.40 -29.70 12.18
N ARG A 46 11.72 -31.00 12.23
CA ARG A 46 11.71 -31.85 11.03
C ARG A 46 10.34 -31.89 10.38
N PHE A 47 9.29 -32.01 11.19
CA PHE A 47 7.91 -31.96 10.71
C PHE A 47 7.62 -30.62 10.01
N LEU A 48 7.97 -29.48 10.61
CA LEU A 48 7.80 -28.18 9.95
C LEU A 48 8.52 -28.11 8.60
N ARG A 49 9.76 -28.60 8.51
CA ARG A 49 10.50 -28.64 7.23
C ARG A 49 9.80 -29.49 6.17
N ASP A 50 9.34 -30.68 6.56
CA ASP A 50 8.65 -31.60 5.65
C ASP A 50 7.28 -31.03 5.21
N THR A 51 6.67 -30.18 6.05
CA THR A 51 5.34 -29.63 5.82
C THR A 51 5.38 -28.29 5.06
N GLU A 52 6.43 -27.47 5.22
CA GLU A 52 6.57 -26.18 4.52
C GLU A 52 6.62 -26.35 3.01
N SER A 53 7.36 -27.35 2.52
CA SER A 53 7.40 -27.75 1.11
C SER A 53 6.01 -27.95 0.50
N LEU A 54 4.98 -28.12 1.34
CA LEU A 54 3.62 -28.48 0.97
C LEU A 54 2.56 -27.46 1.42
N LEU A 55 2.87 -26.48 2.28
CA LEU A 55 1.87 -25.63 2.93
C LEU A 55 1.92 -24.14 2.63
N SER A 56 3.06 -23.60 2.22
CA SER A 56 3.09 -22.21 1.77
C SER A 56 3.53 -22.20 0.33
N SER A 57 2.55 -22.39 -0.56
CA SER A 57 2.82 -22.08 -1.96
C SER A 57 3.29 -20.63 -2.01
N GLN A 58 4.42 -20.35 -2.65
CA GLN A 58 4.89 -18.98 -2.88
C GLN A 58 3.77 -18.09 -3.47
N LEU A 59 2.82 -18.70 -4.18
CA LEU A 59 1.61 -18.05 -4.65
C LEU A 59 0.74 -17.50 -3.50
N GLU A 60 0.50 -18.26 -2.42
CA GLU A 60 -0.22 -17.76 -1.24
C GLU A 60 0.53 -16.59 -0.61
N LYS A 61 1.85 -16.70 -0.44
CA LYS A 61 2.69 -15.59 0.03
C LYS A 61 2.54 -14.37 -0.88
N ASP A 62 2.59 -14.56 -2.20
CA ASP A 62 2.43 -13.49 -3.18
C ASP A 62 1.03 -12.85 -3.12
N ILE A 63 -0.03 -13.64 -2.94
CA ILE A 63 -1.40 -13.12 -2.78
C ILE A 63 -1.52 -12.30 -1.51
N ARG A 64 -1.04 -12.82 -0.37
CA ARG A 64 -1.06 -12.10 0.90
C ARG A 64 -0.22 -10.83 0.84
N THR A 65 0.91 -10.88 0.16
CA THR A 65 1.75 -9.71 -0.12
C THR A 65 0.96 -8.68 -0.92
N LYS A 66 0.24 -9.11 -1.97
CA LYS A 66 -0.62 -8.23 -2.77
C LYS A 66 -1.74 -7.61 -1.94
N GLU A 67 -2.48 -8.41 -1.20
CA GLU A 67 -3.57 -7.94 -0.31
C GLU A 67 -3.04 -6.92 0.69
N MET A 68 -1.89 -7.19 1.32
CA MET A 68 -1.28 -6.28 2.28
C MET A 68 -0.82 -4.97 1.65
N CYS A 69 -0.19 -5.01 0.47
CA CYS A 69 0.22 -3.81 -0.24
C CYS A 69 -0.96 -2.94 -0.67
N LEU A 70 -2.07 -3.54 -1.11
CA LEU A 70 -3.29 -2.81 -1.43
C LEU A 70 -3.89 -2.15 -0.19
N LEU A 71 -4.00 -2.90 0.91
CA LEU A 71 -4.49 -2.38 2.17
C LEU A 71 -3.62 -1.23 2.71
N GLN A 72 -2.29 -1.39 2.70
CA GLN A 72 -1.36 -0.35 3.17
C GLN A 72 -1.38 0.88 2.28
N ARG A 73 -1.59 0.73 0.96
CA ARG A 73 -1.80 1.86 0.06
C ARG A 73 -3.06 2.62 0.44
N ASP A 74 -4.18 1.92 0.60
CA ASP A 74 -5.47 2.54 0.91
C ASP A 74 -5.39 3.23 2.29
N LEU A 75 -4.78 2.58 3.27
CA LEU A 75 -4.45 3.18 4.57
C LEU A 75 -3.60 4.43 4.42
N ALA A 76 -2.51 4.38 3.67
CA ALA A 76 -1.61 5.52 3.49
C ALA A 76 -2.32 6.72 2.84
N GLN A 77 -3.19 6.48 1.85
CA GLN A 77 -3.98 7.54 1.21
C GLN A 77 -4.88 8.28 2.21
N VAL A 78 -5.66 7.52 2.99
CA VAL A 78 -6.57 8.11 4.00
C VAL A 78 -5.78 8.76 5.13
N ALA A 79 -4.71 8.11 5.59
CA ALA A 79 -3.88 8.59 6.70
C ALA A 79 -3.12 9.87 6.37
N VAL A 80 -2.49 9.96 5.20
CA VAL A 80 -1.79 11.16 4.74
C VAL A 80 -2.75 12.34 4.63
N THR A 81 -3.93 12.11 4.05
CA THR A 81 -4.98 13.14 3.97
C THR A 81 -5.43 13.57 5.37
N GLY A 82 -5.68 12.62 6.27
CA GLY A 82 -6.16 12.90 7.62
C GLY A 82 -5.13 13.64 8.48
N LEU A 83 -3.87 13.23 8.42
CA LEU A 83 -2.77 13.85 9.18
C LEU A 83 -2.50 15.28 8.70
N SER A 84 -2.53 15.51 7.39
CA SER A 84 -2.20 16.82 6.80
C SER A 84 -3.39 17.80 6.83
N ASN A 85 -4.59 17.35 6.44
CA ASN A 85 -5.73 18.25 6.20
C ASN A 85 -6.75 18.28 7.33
N ASP A 86 -6.93 17.16 8.02
CA ASP A 86 -7.99 17.01 9.03
C ASP A 86 -7.47 17.16 10.46
N ASN A 87 -6.19 17.54 10.64
CA ASN A 87 -5.48 17.58 11.94
C ASN A 87 -5.73 16.30 12.77
N LEU A 88 -5.70 15.13 12.11
CA LEU A 88 -6.04 13.84 12.71
C LEU A 88 -5.31 13.60 14.03
N GLU A 89 -4.01 13.89 14.08
CA GLU A 89 -3.19 13.70 15.28
C GLU A 89 -3.69 14.56 16.44
N GLU A 90 -3.91 15.86 16.24
CA GLU A 90 -4.40 16.75 17.29
C GLU A 90 -5.79 16.34 17.76
N ARG A 91 -6.69 16.02 16.82
CA ARG A 91 -8.05 15.56 17.15
C ARG A 91 -8.05 14.24 17.92
N TRP A 92 -7.16 13.31 17.56
CA TRP A 92 -6.99 12.06 18.32
C TRP A 92 -6.47 12.33 19.73
N ARG A 93 -5.50 13.24 19.87
CA ARG A 93 -4.90 13.63 21.16
C ARG A 93 -5.91 14.36 22.05
N SER A 94 -6.83 15.13 21.47
CA SER A 94 -7.89 15.84 22.21
C SER A 94 -9.03 14.94 22.69
N LEU A 95 -9.13 13.70 22.20
CA LEU A 95 -10.11 12.74 22.73
C LEU A 95 -9.80 12.38 24.18
N SER A 96 -10.86 12.10 24.95
CA SER A 96 -10.70 11.49 26.28
C SER A 96 -10.05 10.10 26.14
N GLN A 97 -9.33 9.69 27.20
CA GLN A 97 -8.70 8.37 27.24
C GLN A 97 -9.72 7.25 26.99
N GLN A 98 -10.88 7.31 27.66
CA GLN A 98 -11.98 6.37 27.46
C GLN A 98 -12.42 6.29 25.99
N ARG A 99 -12.54 7.43 25.31
CA ARG A 99 -12.97 7.44 23.90
C ARG A 99 -11.91 6.81 22.98
N ARG A 100 -10.62 7.03 23.24
CA ARG A 100 -9.54 6.35 22.51
C ARG A 100 -9.59 4.84 22.73
N GLU A 101 -9.79 4.40 23.96
CA GLU A 101 -9.93 2.97 24.29
C GLU A 101 -11.10 2.32 23.56
N GLU A 102 -12.25 2.98 23.48
CA GLU A 102 -13.42 2.51 22.73
C GLU A 102 -13.12 2.35 21.23
N LEU A 103 -12.47 3.34 20.61
CA LEU A 103 -12.13 3.31 19.18
C LEU A 103 -11.10 2.23 18.85
N VAL A 104 -10.10 2.04 19.72
CA VAL A 104 -9.12 0.95 19.59
C VAL A 104 -9.81 -0.40 19.75
N LEU A 105 -10.66 -0.55 20.77
CA LEU A 105 -11.39 -1.80 21.01
C LEU A 105 -12.31 -2.16 19.84
N GLU A 106 -12.97 -1.17 19.23
CA GLU A 106 -13.74 -1.36 18.00
C GLU A 106 -12.84 -1.86 16.86
N GLY A 107 -11.69 -1.21 16.62
CA GLY A 107 -10.77 -1.63 15.55
C GLY A 107 -10.25 -3.07 15.72
N LEU A 108 -9.90 -3.46 16.95
CA LEU A 108 -9.49 -4.82 17.29
C LEU A 108 -10.62 -5.83 17.09
N TYR A 109 -11.84 -5.48 17.51
CA TYR A 109 -13.03 -6.32 17.33
C TYR A 109 -13.35 -6.52 15.84
N VAL A 110 -13.43 -5.43 15.08
CA VAL A 110 -13.72 -5.43 13.64
C VAL A 110 -12.69 -6.30 12.90
N THR A 111 -11.40 -6.13 13.22
CA THR A 111 -10.33 -6.95 12.65
C THR A 111 -10.43 -8.43 13.02
N ALA A 112 -10.76 -8.74 14.28
CA ALA A 112 -10.98 -10.12 14.71
C ALA A 112 -12.26 -10.75 14.12
N CYS A 113 -13.21 -9.95 13.63
CA CYS A 113 -14.38 -10.41 12.89
C CYS A 113 -14.08 -10.72 11.42
N VAL A 114 -12.94 -10.26 10.88
CA VAL A 114 -12.50 -10.65 9.54
C VAL A 114 -12.26 -12.18 9.53
N PRO A 115 -12.83 -12.91 8.57
CA PRO A 115 -12.66 -14.36 8.50
C PRO A 115 -11.23 -14.80 8.19
N ASN A 116 -11.02 -16.12 8.19
CA ASN A 116 -9.72 -16.78 7.98
C ASN A 116 -8.77 -16.77 9.21
N GLY A 117 -9.34 -16.69 10.42
CA GLY A 117 -8.54 -16.83 11.64
C GLY A 117 -7.70 -15.60 11.99
N MET A 118 -8.10 -14.41 11.54
CA MET A 118 -7.45 -13.15 11.89
C MET A 118 -7.33 -12.96 13.40
N GLU A 119 -8.31 -13.41 14.15
CA GLU A 119 -8.26 -13.42 15.60
C GLU A 119 -7.00 -14.13 16.15
N ASP A 120 -6.61 -15.27 15.60
CA ASP A 120 -5.39 -15.97 16.05
C ASP A 120 -4.11 -15.24 15.66
N TRP A 121 -4.15 -14.38 14.64
CA TRP A 121 -2.97 -13.63 14.21
C TRP A 121 -2.58 -12.58 15.24
N ARG A 122 -3.53 -12.16 16.08
CA ARG A 122 -3.27 -11.28 17.23
C ARG A 122 -2.24 -11.85 18.19
N LEU A 123 -2.11 -13.18 18.30
CA LEU A 123 -1.12 -13.85 19.14
C LEU A 123 0.34 -13.48 18.78
N TRP A 124 0.57 -12.99 17.56
CA TRP A 124 1.87 -12.55 17.07
C TRP A 124 2.09 -11.04 17.21
N CYS A 125 1.12 -10.31 17.76
CA CYS A 125 1.11 -8.85 17.78
C CYS A 125 1.10 -8.34 19.25
N PRO A 126 2.23 -8.42 19.98
CA PRO A 126 2.29 -8.01 21.39
C PRO A 126 1.92 -6.55 21.62
N GLU A 127 2.12 -5.68 20.62
CA GLU A 127 1.72 -4.27 20.67
C GLU A 127 0.22 -4.01 20.45
N MET A 128 -0.57 -5.01 20.03
CA MET A 128 -1.99 -4.86 19.74
C MET A 128 -2.86 -4.99 20.99
N THR A 129 -2.64 -4.08 21.95
CA THR A 129 -3.42 -3.95 23.19
C THR A 129 -4.07 -2.58 23.28
N VAL A 130 -5.22 -2.51 23.97
CA VAL A 130 -5.95 -1.26 24.21
C VAL A 130 -5.06 -0.25 24.94
N PRO A 131 -4.35 -0.60 26.04
CA PRO A 131 -3.46 0.35 26.72
C PRO A 131 -2.33 0.88 25.84
N SER A 132 -1.76 0.06 24.95
CA SER A 132 -0.66 0.51 24.08
C SER A 132 -1.16 1.53 23.04
N LEU A 133 -2.25 1.20 22.34
CA LEU A 133 -2.72 2.00 21.21
C LEU A 133 -3.54 3.23 21.60
N SER A 134 -4.22 3.21 22.75
CA SER A 134 -5.01 4.34 23.25
C SER A 134 -4.18 5.37 24.04
N GLY A 135 -2.89 5.09 24.26
CA GLY A 135 -1.99 5.93 25.05
C GLY A 135 -1.59 7.23 24.36
N THR A 136 -0.65 7.93 25.01
CA THR A 136 -0.02 9.16 24.51
C THR A 136 1.49 9.03 24.33
N ASN A 137 1.98 7.80 24.32
CA ASN A 137 3.39 7.46 24.20
C ASN A 137 3.83 7.33 22.73
N ASP A 138 5.10 7.00 22.56
CA ASP A 138 5.77 6.66 21.30
C ASP A 138 5.28 5.35 20.67
N ARG A 139 4.20 4.74 21.16
CA ARG A 139 3.65 3.46 20.68
C ARG A 139 2.14 3.49 20.50
N ASP A 140 1.57 4.67 20.53
CA ASP A 140 0.14 4.85 20.40
C ASP A 140 -0.33 4.65 18.95
N PHE A 141 -1.65 4.74 18.75
CA PHE A 141 -2.27 4.64 17.44
C PHE A 141 -1.65 5.57 16.39
N ILE A 142 -1.37 6.84 16.73
CA ILE A 142 -0.82 7.80 15.76
C ILE A 142 0.62 7.43 15.37
N HIS A 143 1.45 7.03 16.34
CA HIS A 143 2.79 6.56 16.03
C HIS A 143 2.75 5.36 15.08
N LEU A 144 1.93 4.36 15.39
CA LEU A 144 1.78 3.17 14.58
C LEU A 144 1.26 3.46 13.16
N LEU A 145 0.31 4.39 13.05
CA LEU A 145 -0.20 4.88 11.76
C LEU A 145 0.93 5.47 10.91
N LYS A 146 1.79 6.31 11.50
CA LYS A 146 2.95 6.92 10.82
C LYS A 146 4.03 5.88 10.44
N MET A 147 4.17 4.79 11.20
CA MET A 147 5.06 3.68 10.83
C MET A 147 4.58 2.91 9.60
N LEU A 148 3.26 2.87 9.36
CA LEU A 148 2.64 2.22 8.20
C LEU A 148 2.56 3.11 6.95
N LEU A 149 3.14 4.31 6.98
CA LEU A 149 3.26 5.17 5.81
C LEU A 149 4.56 4.87 5.05
N PRO A 150 4.55 4.85 3.70
CA PRO A 150 5.76 4.70 2.91
C PRO A 150 6.68 5.91 3.10
N ASP A 151 7.99 5.69 3.14
CA ASP A 151 8.97 6.77 3.36
C ASP A 151 9.14 7.68 2.13
N ASP A 152 8.83 7.18 0.92
CA ASP A 152 9.06 7.90 -0.34
C ASP A 152 7.82 8.67 -0.84
N ARG A 153 6.80 7.97 -1.31
CA ARG A 153 5.60 8.54 -1.91
C ARG A 153 4.45 7.57 -1.75
N VAL A 154 3.25 8.10 -1.61
CA VAL A 154 2.03 7.30 -1.71
C VAL A 154 1.84 6.94 -3.19
N LYS A 155 2.49 5.85 -3.62
CA LYS A 155 2.36 5.31 -4.98
C LYS A 155 0.95 4.76 -5.19
N GLU A 156 0.49 4.74 -6.43
CA GLU A 156 -0.71 3.99 -6.81
C GLU A 156 -0.59 2.49 -6.52
N THR A 157 0.66 1.99 -6.46
CA THR A 157 1.00 0.60 -6.14
C THR A 157 2.19 0.56 -5.17
N LEU A 158 1.98 -0.02 -3.99
CA LEU A 158 3.08 -0.43 -3.12
C LEU A 158 3.60 -1.76 -3.62
N SER A 159 4.92 -1.86 -3.90
CA SER A 159 5.50 -3.08 -4.47
C SER A 159 5.90 -4.12 -3.41
N THR A 160 6.29 -3.62 -2.24
CA THR A 160 6.72 -4.41 -1.10
C THR A 160 5.94 -3.92 0.10
N PRO A 161 5.38 -4.82 0.91
CA PRO A 161 4.61 -4.40 2.04
C PRO A 161 5.54 -3.95 3.18
N LEU A 162 5.08 -2.97 3.95
CA LEU A 162 5.76 -2.48 5.13
C LEU A 162 5.59 -3.51 6.24
N LEU A 163 6.68 -4.16 6.63
CA LEU A 163 6.71 -5.10 7.74
C LEU A 163 7.12 -4.34 8.99
N LEU A 164 6.24 -4.31 10.00
CA LEU A 164 6.56 -3.66 11.27
C LEU A 164 7.46 -4.58 12.09
N GLU A 165 8.53 -4.07 12.65
CA GLU A 165 9.38 -4.84 13.56
C GLU A 165 8.84 -4.79 14.99
N ASN A 166 9.05 -5.86 15.76
CA ASN A 166 8.88 -5.82 17.21
C ASN A 166 9.98 -6.67 17.86
N PRO A 167 10.81 -6.10 18.75
CA PRO A 167 11.96 -6.82 19.31
C PRO A 167 11.62 -8.15 20.00
N ALA A 168 10.49 -8.22 20.70
CA ALA A 168 10.09 -9.44 21.39
C ALA A 168 9.64 -10.53 20.39
N PHE A 169 8.89 -10.13 19.36
CA PHE A 169 8.52 -11.03 18.27
C PHE A 169 9.76 -11.48 17.46
N GLU A 170 10.66 -10.57 17.10
CA GLU A 170 11.85 -10.88 16.30
C GLU A 170 12.81 -11.82 17.02
N GLU A 171 12.99 -11.66 18.33
CA GLU A 171 13.79 -12.61 19.11
C GLU A 171 13.11 -14.00 19.15
N LEU A 172 11.77 -14.05 19.27
CA LEU A 172 11.00 -15.30 19.24
C LEU A 172 11.16 -16.02 17.89
N VAL A 173 11.15 -15.31 16.76
CA VAL A 173 11.25 -15.91 15.42
C VAL A 173 12.68 -15.94 14.87
N LYS A 174 13.68 -15.72 15.72
CA LYS A 174 15.08 -15.75 15.32
C LYS A 174 15.52 -17.17 14.97
N THR A 175 16.09 -17.33 13.78
CA THR A 175 16.59 -18.63 13.32
C THR A 175 17.68 -18.51 12.25
N ASN A 176 18.64 -19.43 12.32
CA ASN A 176 19.65 -19.62 11.28
C ASN A 176 19.21 -20.65 10.22
N ASP A 177 18.11 -21.36 10.47
CA ASP A 177 17.54 -22.33 9.54
C ASP A 177 16.73 -21.61 8.45
N ILE A 178 17.10 -21.84 7.19
CA ILE A 178 16.51 -21.17 6.01
C ILE A 178 15.04 -21.52 5.85
N VAL A 179 14.68 -22.79 6.09
CA VAL A 179 13.31 -23.32 5.94
C VAL A 179 12.43 -22.68 7.03
N LEU A 180 12.86 -22.74 8.29
CA LEU A 180 12.13 -22.07 9.37
C LEU A 180 12.02 -20.55 9.19
N ARG A 181 13.02 -19.91 8.58
CA ARG A 181 12.96 -18.47 8.26
C ARG A 181 11.81 -18.16 7.30
N GLN A 182 11.61 -18.98 6.27
CA GLN A 182 10.52 -18.80 5.31
C GLN A 182 9.13 -18.94 5.98
N ILE A 183 8.98 -19.92 6.89
CA ILE A 183 7.77 -20.05 7.73
C ILE A 183 7.54 -18.79 8.57
N PHE A 184 8.61 -18.30 9.20
CA PHE A 184 8.55 -17.11 10.06
C PHE A 184 8.27 -15.82 9.30
N ASP A 185 8.71 -15.71 8.05
CA ASP A 185 8.29 -14.62 7.16
C ASP A 185 6.78 -14.65 6.90
N GLY A 186 6.20 -15.84 6.81
CA GLY A 186 4.74 -16.00 6.77
C GLY A 186 4.05 -15.44 8.03
N TYR A 187 4.65 -15.60 9.22
CA TYR A 187 4.13 -14.98 10.44
C TYR A 187 4.36 -13.47 10.48
N ARG A 188 5.49 -12.95 10.00
CA ARG A 188 5.72 -11.50 9.85
C ARG A 188 4.66 -10.86 8.96
N LEU A 189 4.31 -11.52 7.86
CA LEU A 189 3.28 -11.09 6.93
C LEU A 189 1.89 -11.08 7.60
N LYS A 190 1.51 -12.17 8.28
CA LYS A 190 0.23 -12.26 9.03
C LYS A 190 0.14 -11.20 10.14
N ARG A 191 1.22 -11.01 10.90
CA ARG A 191 1.33 -10.00 11.94
C ARG A 191 1.11 -8.60 11.36
N SER A 192 1.87 -8.25 10.33
CA SER A 192 1.77 -6.93 9.68
C SER A 192 0.38 -6.69 9.07
N TYR A 193 -0.24 -7.73 8.51
CA TYR A 193 -1.61 -7.65 7.99
C TYR A 193 -2.63 -7.39 9.10
N PHE A 194 -2.55 -8.12 10.22
CA PHE A 194 -3.44 -7.92 11.37
C PHE A 194 -3.31 -6.50 11.94
N ILE A 195 -2.07 -6.01 12.08
CA ILE A 195 -1.81 -4.65 12.56
C ILE A 195 -2.39 -3.62 11.59
N THR A 196 -2.11 -3.75 10.29
CA THR A 196 -2.60 -2.81 9.27
C THR A 196 -4.14 -2.77 9.25
N MET A 197 -4.80 -3.93 9.30
CA MET A 197 -6.26 -4.01 9.37
C MET A 197 -6.82 -3.38 10.65
N THR A 198 -6.16 -3.57 11.79
CA THR A 198 -6.57 -2.96 13.07
C THR A 198 -6.48 -1.45 12.98
N VAL A 199 -5.35 -0.92 12.48
CA VAL A 199 -5.14 0.52 12.30
C VAL A 199 -6.16 1.11 11.33
N TRP A 200 -6.42 0.45 10.19
CA TRP A 200 -7.46 0.84 9.24
C TRP A 200 -8.84 0.88 9.89
N SER A 201 -9.21 -0.16 10.64
CA SER A 201 -10.50 -0.27 11.32
C SER A 201 -10.68 0.79 12.41
N THR A 202 -9.64 1.08 13.19
CA THR A 202 -9.65 2.16 14.18
C THR A 202 -9.77 3.53 13.52
N LEU A 203 -9.07 3.76 12.40
CA LEU A 203 -9.17 5.00 11.62
C LEU A 203 -10.59 5.22 11.09
N ASN A 204 -11.21 4.17 10.54
CA ASN A 204 -12.59 4.22 10.09
C ASN A 204 -13.56 4.51 11.24
N ALA A 205 -13.42 3.82 12.38
CA ALA A 205 -14.22 4.08 13.57
C ALA A 205 -14.07 5.53 14.07
N PHE A 206 -12.85 6.09 14.01
CA PHE A 206 -12.57 7.48 14.38
C PHE A 206 -13.34 8.48 13.49
N TYR A 207 -13.41 8.22 12.19
CA TYR A 207 -14.19 9.05 11.26
C TYR A 207 -15.69 8.74 11.26
N GLY A 208 -16.16 7.81 12.10
CA GLY A 208 -17.56 7.39 12.13
C GLY A 208 -17.97 6.50 10.95
N ASN A 209 -17.00 6.03 10.15
CA ASN A 209 -17.23 5.09 9.08
C ASN A 209 -17.41 3.69 9.67
N ARG A 210 -18.57 3.08 9.42
CA ARG A 210 -18.78 1.66 9.65
C ARG A 210 -18.66 0.96 8.32
N GLU A 211 -17.47 0.47 8.01
CA GLU A 211 -17.35 -0.52 6.95
C GLU A 211 -18.06 -1.78 7.44
N GLU A 212 -19.18 -2.13 6.79
CA GLU A 212 -19.59 -3.51 6.78
C GLU A 212 -18.44 -4.27 6.14
N ILE A 213 -17.65 -4.98 6.95
CA ILE A 213 -16.68 -5.92 6.44
C ILE A 213 -17.49 -6.96 5.67
N GLN A 214 -17.62 -6.72 4.38
CA GLN A 214 -17.97 -7.78 3.47
C GLN A 214 -16.81 -8.74 3.55
N VAL A 215 -17.08 -9.91 4.09
CA VAL A 215 -16.17 -11.04 4.04
C VAL A 215 -15.90 -11.33 2.57
N ALA A 216 -14.87 -10.69 2.03
CA ALA A 216 -14.25 -11.13 0.81
C ALA A 216 -13.63 -12.49 1.15
N LYS A 217 -14.16 -13.54 0.52
CA LYS A 217 -13.55 -14.86 0.63
C LYS A 217 -12.16 -14.77 -0.03
N PRO A 218 -11.16 -15.54 0.44
CA PRO A 218 -9.79 -15.42 -0.05
C PRO A 218 -9.71 -15.38 -1.59
N LEU A 219 -8.82 -14.56 -2.15
CA LEU A 219 -8.61 -14.42 -3.61
C LEU A 219 -8.20 -15.72 -4.31
N TYR A 220 -7.91 -16.78 -3.55
CA TYR A 220 -7.23 -17.97 -4.04
C TYR A 220 -7.77 -19.26 -3.45
N ARG A 221 -7.75 -20.27 -4.31
CA ARG A 221 -8.11 -21.65 -4.04
C ARG A 221 -6.85 -22.48 -4.13
N ASP A 222 -6.31 -22.87 -2.99
CA ASP A 222 -5.39 -24.00 -2.96
C ASP A 222 -6.22 -25.28 -3.00
N ASN A 223 -6.32 -25.92 -4.18
CA ASN A 223 -7.00 -27.21 -4.27
C ASN A 223 -6.18 -28.38 -3.80
N SER A 224 -4.92 -28.16 -3.43
CA SER A 224 -4.11 -29.24 -2.90
C SER A 224 -4.82 -29.78 -1.67
N THR A 225 -5.35 -30.99 -1.80
CA THR A 225 -5.56 -31.78 -0.60
C THR A 225 -4.17 -31.98 -0.03
N PRO A 226 -3.95 -31.76 1.28
CA PRO A 226 -2.64 -32.02 1.85
C PRO A 226 -2.20 -33.40 1.40
N SER A 227 -0.95 -33.51 0.95
CA SER A 227 -0.49 -34.74 0.30
C SER A 227 -0.80 -35.94 1.19
N LYS A 228 -1.11 -37.10 0.60
CA LYS A 228 -1.40 -38.32 1.38
C LYS A 228 -0.28 -38.63 2.39
N ASN A 229 0.96 -38.24 2.10
CA ASN A 229 2.09 -38.37 2.99
C ASN A 229 2.02 -37.42 4.18
N VAL A 230 1.69 -36.14 3.98
CA VAL A 230 1.46 -35.18 5.07
C VAL A 230 0.32 -35.62 5.96
N LEU A 231 -0.81 -36.03 5.36
CA LEU A 231 -1.94 -36.55 6.13
C LEU A 231 -1.55 -37.79 6.96
N ARG A 232 -0.72 -38.68 6.42
CA ARG A 232 -0.19 -39.84 7.15
C ARG A 232 0.76 -39.43 8.27
N GLN A 233 1.67 -38.48 8.03
CA GLN A 233 2.61 -37.98 9.03
C GLN A 233 1.89 -37.25 10.15
N ALA A 234 0.98 -36.33 9.82
CA ALA A 234 0.14 -35.64 10.79
C ALA A 234 -0.69 -36.65 11.61
N LYS A 235 -1.32 -37.63 10.96
CA LYS A 235 -2.06 -38.68 11.69
C LYS A 235 -1.16 -39.50 12.63
N ARG A 236 0.09 -39.79 12.25
CA ARG A 236 1.06 -40.46 13.12
C ARG A 236 1.44 -39.58 14.31
N PHE A 237 1.75 -38.31 14.07
CA PHE A 237 2.03 -37.35 15.14
C PHE A 237 0.91 -37.28 16.17
N TYR A 238 -0.35 -37.11 15.73
CA TYR A 238 -1.51 -37.11 16.63
C TYR A 238 -1.72 -38.45 17.34
N LYS A 239 -1.36 -39.57 16.71
CA LYS A 239 -1.43 -40.89 17.33
C LYS A 239 -0.40 -41.02 18.45
N ASP A 240 0.84 -40.61 18.20
CA ASP A 240 1.96 -40.71 19.15
C ASP A 240 1.71 -39.80 20.37
N GLU A 241 1.01 -38.69 20.16
CA GLU A 241 0.52 -37.76 21.19
C GLU A 241 -0.75 -38.21 21.94
N GLY A 242 -1.36 -39.35 21.56
CA GLY A 242 -2.62 -39.81 22.15
C GLY A 242 -3.85 -38.97 21.78
N LYS A 243 -3.77 -38.15 20.72
CA LYS A 243 -4.81 -37.17 20.29
C LYS A 243 -5.50 -37.56 18.98
N LEU A 244 -5.49 -38.84 18.61
CA LEU A 244 -6.05 -39.30 17.33
C LEU A 244 -7.52 -38.86 17.05
N PRO A 245 -8.44 -38.82 18.03
CA PRO A 245 -9.80 -38.31 17.80
C PRO A 245 -9.83 -36.83 17.38
N GLN A 246 -8.90 -36.02 17.91
CA GLN A 246 -8.78 -34.61 17.60
C GLN A 246 -8.37 -34.39 16.14
N PHE A 247 -7.48 -35.24 15.60
CA PHE A 247 -7.08 -35.20 14.19
C PHE A 247 -8.27 -35.25 13.22
N SER A 248 -9.23 -36.15 13.46
CA SER A 248 -10.41 -36.29 12.60
C SER A 248 -11.30 -35.05 12.64
N LYS A 249 -11.52 -34.47 13.84
CA LYS A 249 -12.28 -33.24 14.03
C LYS A 249 -11.60 -32.06 13.33
N ASP A 250 -10.29 -31.94 13.53
CA ASP A 250 -9.45 -30.90 12.93
C ASP A 250 -9.49 -31.00 11.40
N MET A 251 -9.40 -32.21 10.83
CA MET A 251 -9.50 -32.43 9.39
C MET A 251 -10.89 -32.08 8.83
N GLN A 252 -11.96 -32.39 9.56
CA GLN A 252 -13.31 -32.03 9.14
C GLN A 252 -13.51 -30.51 9.17
N ASP A 253 -13.04 -29.85 10.23
CA ASP A 253 -13.08 -28.40 10.34
C ASP A 253 -12.24 -27.72 9.27
N TYR A 254 -11.09 -28.29 8.91
CA TYR A 254 -10.28 -27.83 7.80
C TYR A 254 -11.05 -27.88 6.48
N SER A 255 -11.65 -29.03 6.16
CA SER A 255 -12.42 -29.21 4.93
C SER A 255 -13.60 -28.25 4.86
N ARG A 256 -14.37 -28.11 5.95
CA ARG A 256 -15.51 -27.16 6.02
C ARG A 256 -15.08 -25.72 5.79
N ARG A 257 -13.94 -25.30 6.35
CA ARG A 257 -13.40 -23.94 6.15
C ARG A 257 -12.93 -23.72 4.73
N LYS A 258 -12.18 -24.67 4.18
CA LYS A 258 -11.73 -24.65 2.79
C LYS A 258 -12.93 -24.55 1.84
N GLU A 259 -14.01 -25.28 2.14
CA GLU A 259 -15.29 -25.16 1.42
C GLU A 259 -15.94 -23.78 1.60
N ALA A 260 -15.98 -23.23 2.82
CA ALA A 260 -16.53 -21.90 3.07
C ALA A 260 -15.75 -20.78 2.35
N GLU A 261 -14.42 -20.91 2.25
CA GLU A 261 -13.49 -20.01 1.53
C GLU A 261 -13.63 -20.13 0.00
N ASN A 262 -14.17 -21.25 -0.52
CA ASN A 262 -14.17 -21.59 -1.96
C ASN A 262 -15.11 -20.78 -2.88
N HIS A 263 -15.80 -19.73 -2.42
CA HIS A 263 -16.95 -19.17 -3.17
C HIS A 263 -16.78 -17.78 -3.79
N GLN A 264 -15.57 -17.23 -3.93
CA GLN A 264 -15.40 -16.01 -4.72
C GLN A 264 -14.45 -16.24 -5.89
N ASN A 265 -15.01 -16.21 -7.10
CA ASN A 265 -14.25 -16.22 -8.34
C ASN A 265 -13.81 -14.77 -8.59
N LEU A 266 -12.62 -14.42 -8.11
CA LEU A 266 -12.01 -13.09 -8.26
C LEU A 266 -10.97 -13.10 -9.37
N CYS A 267 -10.85 -11.99 -10.11
CA CYS A 267 -9.78 -11.82 -11.09
C CYS A 267 -8.47 -11.56 -10.36
N PHE A 268 -7.44 -12.37 -10.63
CA PHE A 268 -6.13 -12.25 -10.00
C PHE A 268 -5.45 -10.90 -10.27
N HIS A 269 -5.71 -10.29 -11.43
CA HIS A 269 -5.12 -8.99 -11.79
C HIS A 269 -5.87 -7.81 -11.13
N CYS A 270 -7.15 -7.63 -11.45
CA CYS A 270 -7.93 -6.44 -11.09
C CYS A 270 -8.88 -6.65 -9.90
N SER A 271 -8.88 -7.82 -9.27
CA SER A 271 -9.73 -8.17 -8.12
C SER A 271 -11.25 -8.07 -8.37
N ARG A 272 -11.69 -7.91 -9.63
CA ARG A 272 -13.12 -7.93 -10.00
C ARG A 272 -13.75 -9.27 -9.61
N LYS A 273 -14.98 -9.25 -9.09
CA LYS A 273 -15.78 -10.45 -8.80
C LYS A 273 -16.50 -10.98 -10.04
N GLU A 274 -16.62 -12.30 -10.18
CA GLU A 274 -17.27 -12.94 -11.34
C GLU A 274 -18.77 -12.63 -11.41
N ASP A 275 -19.44 -12.48 -10.26
CA ASP A 275 -20.84 -12.06 -10.15
C ASP A 275 -21.10 -10.64 -10.68
N MET A 276 -20.07 -9.79 -10.73
CA MET A 276 -20.10 -8.45 -11.32
C MET A 276 -19.84 -8.44 -12.83
N SER A 277 -19.63 -9.60 -13.46
CA SER A 277 -19.42 -9.67 -14.91
C SER A 277 -20.74 -9.52 -15.66
N VAL A 278 -20.78 -8.56 -16.59
CA VAL A 278 -21.91 -8.39 -17.50
C VAL A 278 -22.12 -9.69 -18.27
N GLY A 279 -23.30 -10.30 -18.14
CA GLY A 279 -23.66 -11.54 -18.84
C GLY A 279 -23.32 -12.84 -18.09
N GLY A 280 -22.85 -12.78 -16.84
CA GLY A 280 -22.56 -13.98 -16.04
C GLY A 280 -21.44 -14.85 -16.62
N GLU A 281 -20.56 -14.25 -17.42
CA GLU A 281 -19.41 -14.94 -18.00
C GLU A 281 -18.47 -15.45 -16.91
N ARG A 282 -18.12 -16.75 -17.00
CA ARG A 282 -17.16 -17.33 -16.07
C ARG A 282 -15.74 -16.82 -16.36
N PHE A 283 -14.99 -16.55 -15.31
CA PHE A 283 -13.60 -16.16 -15.40
C PHE A 283 -12.74 -17.27 -16.00
N ARG A 284 -11.79 -16.88 -16.85
CA ARG A 284 -10.85 -17.80 -17.49
C ARG A 284 -9.83 -18.28 -16.47
N ILE A 285 -9.55 -19.58 -16.44
CA ILE A 285 -8.55 -20.18 -15.54
C ILE A 285 -7.25 -20.39 -16.31
N CYS A 286 -6.11 -20.04 -15.71
CA CYS A 286 -4.80 -20.38 -16.26
C CYS A 286 -4.61 -21.91 -16.29
N SER A 287 -4.53 -22.50 -17.49
CA SER A 287 -4.41 -23.96 -17.66
C SER A 287 -3.15 -24.54 -17.03
N LYS A 288 -2.02 -23.84 -17.13
CA LYS A 288 -0.74 -24.25 -16.52
C LYS A 288 -0.80 -24.27 -15.00
N CYS A 289 -1.42 -23.27 -14.37
CA CYS A 289 -1.64 -23.28 -12.92
C CYS A 289 -2.61 -24.38 -12.52
N LYS A 290 -3.69 -24.58 -13.28
CA LYS A 290 -4.66 -25.64 -13.02
C LYS A 290 -4.01 -27.03 -13.05
N ALA A 291 -3.02 -27.25 -13.93
CA ALA A 291 -2.29 -28.51 -14.03
C ALA A 291 -1.46 -28.85 -12.79
N VAL A 292 -1.16 -27.86 -11.93
CA VAL A 292 -0.47 -28.03 -10.65
C VAL A 292 -1.38 -27.72 -9.46
N ASP A 293 -2.69 -27.95 -9.65
CA ASP A 293 -3.76 -27.73 -8.65
C ASP A 293 -3.87 -26.30 -8.10
N ARG A 294 -3.34 -25.30 -8.83
CA ARG A 294 -3.48 -23.88 -8.52
C ARG A 294 -4.56 -23.24 -9.39
N VAL A 295 -5.49 -22.49 -8.80
CA VAL A 295 -6.56 -21.83 -9.58
C VAL A 295 -6.36 -20.33 -9.63
N VAL A 296 -5.78 -19.85 -10.74
CA VAL A 296 -5.63 -18.42 -11.04
C VAL A 296 -6.64 -18.04 -12.11
N ARG A 297 -7.51 -17.06 -11.79
CA ARG A 297 -8.64 -16.64 -12.62
C ARG A 297 -8.43 -15.24 -13.19
N TYR A 298 -8.94 -14.99 -14.39
CA TYR A 298 -8.92 -13.68 -15.02
C TYR A 298 -10.28 -13.34 -15.62
N CYS A 299 -10.74 -12.11 -15.42
CA CYS A 299 -11.98 -11.63 -16.03
C CYS A 299 -11.85 -11.38 -17.53
N SER A 300 -10.62 -11.26 -18.06
CA SER A 300 -10.36 -11.05 -19.48
C SER A 300 -8.96 -11.50 -19.89
N VAL A 301 -8.72 -11.60 -21.20
CA VAL A 301 -7.39 -11.93 -21.76
C VAL A 301 -6.40 -10.79 -21.50
N GLU A 302 -6.87 -9.55 -21.50
CA GLU A 302 -6.07 -8.35 -21.22
C GLU A 302 -5.54 -8.39 -19.79
N CYS A 303 -6.39 -8.73 -18.82
CA CYS A 303 -5.97 -8.93 -17.43
C CYS A 303 -4.93 -10.03 -17.30
N GLN A 304 -5.11 -11.16 -18.00
CA GLN A 304 -4.11 -12.23 -18.01
C GLN A 304 -2.79 -11.78 -18.64
N LYS A 305 -2.81 -11.04 -19.76
CA LYS A 305 -1.62 -10.53 -20.44
C LYS A 305 -0.86 -9.49 -19.59
N LYS A 306 -1.59 -8.60 -18.93
CA LYS A 306 -1.02 -7.61 -18.00
C LYS A 306 -0.36 -8.31 -16.83
N ASP A 307 -1.04 -9.25 -16.19
CA ASP A 307 -0.49 -10.02 -15.08
C ASP A 307 0.70 -10.92 -15.50
N TRP A 308 0.67 -11.44 -16.72
CA TRP A 308 1.76 -12.22 -17.29
C TRP A 308 3.08 -11.44 -17.36
N LYS A 309 3.01 -10.16 -17.75
CA LYS A 309 4.19 -9.30 -17.95
C LYS A 309 4.53 -8.45 -16.72
N HIS A 310 3.51 -7.88 -16.08
CA HIS A 310 3.59 -6.86 -15.04
C HIS A 310 2.74 -7.23 -13.82
N GLY A 311 2.55 -8.53 -13.58
CA GLY A 311 1.85 -9.02 -12.40
C GLY A 311 2.50 -8.54 -11.11
N PHE A 312 1.69 -8.45 -10.06
CA PHE A 312 2.06 -7.92 -8.76
C PHE A 312 1.72 -8.96 -7.67
N PRO A 313 2.65 -9.32 -6.74
CA PRO A 313 3.98 -8.76 -6.49
C PRO A 313 5.07 -9.13 -7.50
N ARG A 314 4.81 -10.11 -8.36
CA ARG A 314 5.71 -10.50 -9.43
C ARG A 314 4.93 -10.94 -10.67
N PRO A 315 5.51 -10.88 -11.88
CA PRO A 315 4.85 -11.33 -13.08
C PRO A 315 4.40 -12.79 -13.00
N HIS A 316 3.17 -13.11 -13.43
CA HIS A 316 2.62 -14.46 -13.37
C HIS A 316 3.50 -15.48 -14.09
N LYS A 317 4.19 -15.08 -15.17
CA LYS A 317 5.14 -15.93 -15.90
C LYS A 317 6.20 -16.57 -15.00
N ALA A 318 6.63 -15.88 -13.93
CA ALA A 318 7.65 -16.37 -13.00
C ALA A 318 7.14 -17.53 -12.13
N VAL A 319 5.83 -17.57 -11.89
CA VAL A 319 5.19 -18.55 -11.00
C VAL A 319 4.33 -19.57 -11.74
N CYS A 320 4.03 -19.36 -13.02
CA CYS A 320 3.06 -20.14 -13.78
C CYS A 320 3.49 -21.61 -13.96
N GLY A 321 2.68 -22.57 -13.50
CA GLY A 321 2.92 -24.01 -13.71
C GLY A 321 4.06 -24.65 -12.91
N LYS A 322 4.79 -23.91 -12.06
CA LYS A 322 5.80 -24.46 -11.14
C LYS A 322 5.13 -25.12 -9.90
N VAL A 323 5.56 -26.33 -9.50
CA VAL A 323 5.04 -27.05 -8.31
C VAL A 323 5.86 -26.70 -7.07
N THR A 324 7.19 -26.77 -7.21
CA THR A 324 8.17 -26.33 -6.24
C THR A 324 8.89 -25.12 -6.81
N PHE A 325 9.12 -24.12 -5.97
CA PHE A 325 10.15 -23.13 -6.26
C PHE A 325 11.43 -23.79 -5.82
N ASP A 326 12.15 -24.42 -6.75
CA ASP A 326 13.59 -24.49 -6.57
C ASP A 326 14.01 -23.04 -6.33
N GLU A 327 14.73 -22.80 -5.23
CA GLU A 327 15.31 -21.50 -4.93
C GLU A 327 16.14 -21.11 -6.16
N GLU A 328 15.52 -20.42 -7.11
CA GLU A 328 16.23 -19.64 -8.10
C GLU A 328 17.07 -18.72 -7.22
N LYS A 329 18.36 -19.05 -7.11
CA LYS A 329 19.40 -18.18 -6.54
C LYS A 329 18.96 -16.79 -6.92
N PRO A 330 18.70 -15.89 -5.95
CA PRO A 330 18.23 -14.54 -6.24
C PRO A 330 19.08 -14.07 -7.39
N SER A 331 18.50 -13.94 -8.59
CA SER A 331 19.31 -13.61 -9.76
C SER A 331 19.99 -12.33 -9.34
N GLU A 332 21.33 -12.34 -9.20
CA GLU A 332 22.10 -11.18 -8.76
C GLU A 332 21.52 -10.01 -9.51
N GLY A 333 20.79 -9.17 -8.76
CA GLY A 333 19.77 -8.31 -9.36
C GLY A 333 20.44 -7.59 -10.49
N ILE A 334 19.91 -7.73 -11.71
CA ILE A 334 20.20 -6.72 -12.72
C ILE A 334 19.85 -5.42 -11.99
N PRO A 335 20.85 -4.57 -11.66
CA PRO A 335 20.58 -3.37 -10.89
C PRO A 335 19.44 -2.68 -11.61
N ASP A 336 18.39 -2.37 -10.86
CA ASP A 336 17.08 -1.95 -11.35
C ASP A 336 17.27 -0.65 -12.15
N SER A 337 17.72 -0.79 -13.39
CA SER A 337 18.16 0.29 -14.27
C SER A 337 16.97 1.14 -14.72
N GLU A 338 15.75 0.72 -14.37
CA GLU A 338 14.51 1.49 -14.54
C GLU A 338 14.35 2.57 -13.47
N THR A 339 15.13 2.55 -12.38
CA THR A 339 15.03 3.60 -11.34
C THR A 339 15.43 4.98 -11.85
N THR A 340 16.44 5.07 -12.73
CA THR A 340 16.88 6.35 -13.30
C THR A 340 15.84 6.99 -14.22
N ASP A 341 15.10 6.18 -14.98
CA ASP A 341 14.13 6.71 -15.95
C ASP A 341 12.85 7.19 -15.25
N THR A 342 12.43 6.49 -14.19
CA THR A 342 11.20 6.84 -13.44
C THR A 342 11.36 8.13 -12.61
N GLU A 343 12.57 8.45 -12.15
CA GLU A 343 12.85 9.71 -11.45
C GLU A 343 12.78 10.93 -12.38
N LEU A 344 13.18 10.75 -13.65
CA LEU A 344 13.16 11.80 -14.66
C LEU A 344 11.74 12.19 -15.05
N GLU A 345 10.83 11.22 -15.16
CA GLU A 345 9.42 11.48 -15.48
C GLU A 345 8.65 12.13 -14.33
N SER A 346 8.84 11.65 -13.09
CA SER A 346 8.08 12.14 -11.94
C SER A 346 8.65 13.42 -11.33
N GLY A 347 9.94 13.72 -11.55
CA GLY A 347 10.61 14.88 -10.97
C GLY A 347 10.80 14.84 -9.45
N ILE A 348 10.36 13.77 -8.78
CA ILE A 348 10.48 13.54 -7.34
C ILE A 348 11.65 12.57 -7.08
N PRO A 349 12.74 13.02 -6.42
CA PRO A 349 13.87 12.14 -6.13
C PRO A 349 13.50 11.09 -5.07
N ALA A 350 14.25 9.99 -4.97
CA ALA A 350 14.20 9.13 -3.78
C ALA A 350 14.73 9.87 -2.54
N PRO A 351 14.15 9.64 -1.33
CA PRO A 351 14.71 10.19 -0.09
C PRO A 351 16.00 9.46 0.29
N ASP A 352 16.92 10.16 0.95
CA ASP A 352 18.07 9.57 1.62
C ASP A 352 17.59 8.60 2.72
N PRO A 353 18.29 7.48 2.97
CA PRO A 353 17.85 6.47 3.95
C PRO A 353 17.62 7.01 5.38
N SER A 354 18.26 8.13 5.74
CA SER A 354 18.10 8.77 7.05
C SER A 354 16.95 9.78 7.11
N PHE A 355 16.35 10.14 5.97
CA PHE A 355 15.30 11.15 5.89
C PHE A 355 13.95 10.51 5.63
N LYS A 356 13.11 10.46 6.67
CA LYS A 356 11.72 10.03 6.56
C LYS A 356 10.83 11.21 6.23
N ARG A 357 10.12 11.14 5.10
CA ARG A 357 9.18 12.19 4.69
C ARG A 357 7.98 12.23 5.65
N SER A 358 7.58 13.44 6.02
CA SER A 358 6.38 13.66 6.83
C SER A 358 5.10 13.35 6.04
N PRO A 359 3.97 13.11 6.72
CA PRO A 359 2.66 13.01 6.06
C PRO A 359 2.35 14.24 5.20
N ASP A 360 2.62 15.45 5.70
CA ASP A 360 2.40 16.70 4.96
C ASP A 360 3.24 16.76 3.68
N LEU A 361 4.49 16.32 3.72
CA LEU A 361 5.34 16.25 2.52
C LEU A 361 4.87 15.17 1.54
N LEU A 362 4.41 14.01 2.04
CA LEU A 362 3.81 12.99 1.18
C LEU A 362 2.53 13.49 0.51
N HIS A 363 1.72 14.28 1.20
CA HIS A 363 0.54 14.94 0.64
C HIS A 363 0.92 15.95 -0.45
N GLN A 364 1.92 16.80 -0.17
CA GLN A 364 2.46 17.75 -1.13
C GLN A 364 3.01 17.06 -2.39
N ILE A 365 3.75 15.95 -2.23
CA ILE A 365 4.24 15.13 -3.33
C ILE A 365 3.07 14.57 -4.16
N SER A 366 1.98 14.13 -3.51
CA SER A 366 0.81 13.54 -4.20
C SER A 366 0.10 14.52 -5.14
N PHE A 367 0.23 15.82 -4.89
CA PHE A 367 -0.26 16.85 -5.80
C PHE A 367 0.72 17.17 -6.92
N ILE A 368 2.02 17.27 -6.60
CA ILE A 368 3.06 17.60 -7.59
C ILE A 368 3.22 16.49 -8.64
N THR A 369 2.95 15.24 -8.28
CA THR A 369 2.99 14.11 -9.22
C THR A 369 1.81 14.09 -10.19
N LYS A 370 0.72 14.83 -9.89
CA LYS A 370 -0.40 14.99 -10.82
C LYS A 370 -0.06 16.11 -11.81
N PRO A 371 -0.58 16.06 -13.05
CA PRO A 371 -0.45 17.18 -13.98
C PRO A 371 -1.15 18.42 -13.41
N THR A 372 -0.40 19.29 -12.75
CA THR A 372 -0.89 20.52 -12.12
C THR A 372 -0.14 21.72 -12.71
N PRO A 373 -0.82 22.85 -12.97
CA PRO A 373 -0.17 24.04 -13.50
C PRO A 373 0.67 24.80 -12.46
N CYS A 374 0.58 24.44 -11.18
CA CYS A 374 1.29 25.13 -10.09
C CYS A 374 2.57 24.41 -9.66
N ASP A 375 3.54 25.17 -9.14
CA ASP A 375 4.83 24.64 -8.67
C ASP A 375 4.80 24.21 -7.20
N TYR A 376 3.88 24.78 -6.42
CA TYR A 376 3.69 24.47 -5.01
C TYR A 376 2.21 24.59 -4.63
N ILE A 377 1.81 23.96 -3.54
CA ILE A 377 0.43 23.99 -3.04
C ILE A 377 0.48 24.36 -1.56
N TYR A 378 -0.18 25.44 -1.19
CA TYR A 378 -0.43 25.78 0.19
C TYR A 378 -1.71 25.07 0.66
N MET A 379 -1.55 24.18 1.65
CA MET A 379 -2.61 23.34 2.19
C MET A 379 -3.42 24.14 3.21
N ARG A 380 -4.71 24.33 2.95
CA ARG A 380 -5.58 25.03 3.90
C ARG A 380 -6.32 24.04 4.80
N PRO A 381 -6.55 24.37 6.08
CA PRO A 381 -7.44 23.58 6.91
C PRO A 381 -8.83 23.52 6.26
N ARG A 382 -9.47 22.36 6.32
CA ARG A 382 -10.87 22.24 5.86
C ARG A 382 -11.78 23.22 6.62
N PRO A 383 -12.81 23.77 5.96
CA PRO A 383 -13.35 23.38 4.64
C PRO A 383 -12.77 24.16 3.45
N PHE A 384 -11.66 24.91 3.63
CA PHE A 384 -11.13 25.74 2.56
C PHE A 384 -10.34 24.91 1.53
N ASP A 385 -10.48 25.26 0.24
CA ASP A 385 -9.73 24.59 -0.83
C ASP A 385 -8.23 24.89 -0.77
N ASP A 386 -7.36 23.98 -1.21
CA ASP A 386 -5.93 24.28 -1.26
C ASP A 386 -5.60 25.37 -2.31
N ILE A 387 -4.49 26.09 -2.10
CA ILE A 387 -4.08 27.21 -2.97
C ILE A 387 -2.83 26.80 -3.76
N GLY A 388 -2.96 26.72 -5.09
CA GLY A 388 -1.81 26.55 -5.97
C GLY A 388 -0.99 27.84 -6.10
N ILE A 389 0.32 27.73 -6.02
CA ILE A 389 1.28 28.82 -6.21
C ILE A 389 2.09 28.53 -7.47
N ASP A 390 1.98 29.40 -8.47
CA ASP A 390 2.78 29.37 -9.69
C ASP A 390 3.96 30.33 -9.54
N ILE A 391 5.15 29.90 -9.97
CA ILE A 391 6.37 30.70 -9.94
C ILE A 391 6.58 31.25 -11.36
N PRO A 392 6.24 32.54 -11.60
CA PRO A 392 6.21 33.09 -12.94
C PRO A 392 7.62 33.31 -13.53
N ASP A 393 8.60 33.65 -12.68
CA ASP A 393 9.97 33.85 -13.12
C ASP A 393 10.67 32.50 -13.34
N ILE A 394 11.26 32.32 -14.53
CA ILE A 394 11.89 31.07 -14.93
C ILE A 394 13.13 30.75 -14.08
N THR A 395 13.85 31.77 -13.60
CA THR A 395 15.04 31.60 -12.78
C THR A 395 14.64 31.13 -11.39
N ASP A 396 13.67 31.82 -10.77
CA ASP A 396 13.10 31.43 -9.48
C ASP A 396 12.49 30.03 -9.55
N LYS A 397 11.80 29.68 -10.64
CA LYS A 397 11.22 28.34 -10.85
C LYS A 397 12.29 27.26 -10.90
N VAL A 398 13.39 27.50 -11.61
CA VAL A 398 14.53 26.56 -11.68
C VAL A 398 15.21 26.43 -10.31
N MET A 399 15.43 27.53 -9.61
CA MET A 399 16.02 27.55 -8.26
C MET A 399 15.12 26.83 -7.26
N PHE A 400 13.83 27.17 -7.23
CA PHE A 400 12.84 26.52 -6.37
C PHE A 400 12.79 25.02 -6.63
N THR A 401 12.78 24.59 -7.90
CA THR A 401 12.80 23.17 -8.25
C THR A 401 14.06 22.47 -7.72
N ALA A 402 15.23 23.09 -7.85
CA ALA A 402 16.48 22.53 -7.35
C ALA A 402 16.47 22.40 -5.81
N MET A 403 16.05 23.45 -5.10
CA MET A 403 15.95 23.45 -3.64
C MET A 403 14.90 22.46 -3.14
N ARG A 404 13.72 22.42 -3.77
CA ARG A 404 12.67 21.45 -3.44
C ARG A 404 13.16 20.01 -3.60
N ARG A 405 13.90 19.71 -4.67
CA ARG A 405 14.51 18.38 -4.85
C ARG A 405 15.48 18.06 -3.73
N GLN A 406 16.37 18.99 -3.37
CA GLN A 406 17.31 18.80 -2.27
C GLN A 406 16.59 18.56 -0.94
N ALA A 407 15.62 19.41 -0.59
CA ALA A 407 14.81 19.26 0.61
C ALA A 407 14.01 17.94 0.63
N MET A 408 13.53 17.45 -0.52
CA MET A 408 12.86 16.15 -0.62
C MET A 408 13.80 14.95 -0.48
N ILE A 409 15.10 15.11 -0.77
CA ILE A 409 16.11 14.07 -0.61
C ILE A 409 16.44 13.91 0.87
N ASN A 410 16.79 15.00 1.57
CA ASN A 410 17.39 14.89 2.91
C ASN A 410 16.85 15.88 3.94
N GLY A 411 15.82 16.65 3.62
CA GLY A 411 15.30 17.69 4.51
C GLY A 411 16.26 18.86 4.71
N ASP A 412 17.14 19.15 3.74
CA ASP A 412 18.16 20.22 3.85
C ASP A 412 17.56 21.55 4.33
N PRO A 413 17.92 22.02 5.54
CA PRO A 413 17.36 23.25 6.11
C PRO A 413 17.63 24.49 5.26
N VAL A 414 18.76 24.55 4.56
CA VAL A 414 19.13 25.68 3.69
C VAL A 414 18.23 25.73 2.46
N ALA A 415 18.01 24.59 1.82
CA ALA A 415 17.07 24.48 0.72
C ALA A 415 15.64 24.88 1.13
N VAL A 416 15.15 24.45 2.30
CA VAL A 416 13.82 24.82 2.81
C VAL A 416 13.73 26.33 3.06
N LEU A 417 14.77 26.95 3.64
CA LEU A 417 14.82 28.40 3.81
C LEU A 417 14.79 29.13 2.47
N GLY A 418 15.53 28.65 1.46
CA GLY A 418 15.51 29.24 0.12
C GLY A 418 14.15 29.10 -0.57
N MET A 419 13.48 27.95 -0.43
CA MET A 419 12.09 27.77 -0.86
C MET A 419 11.16 28.79 -0.19
N TYR A 420 11.29 28.98 1.13
CA TYR A 420 10.51 29.97 1.87
C TYR A 420 10.69 31.39 1.32
N GLN A 421 11.92 31.82 1.02
CA GLN A 421 12.18 33.17 0.49
C GLN A 421 11.47 33.41 -0.85
N ILE A 422 11.43 32.41 -1.73
CA ILE A 422 10.70 32.48 -3.01
C ILE A 422 9.19 32.47 -2.77
N LEU A 423 8.69 31.54 -1.96
CA LEU A 423 7.25 31.41 -1.72
C LEU A 423 6.67 32.63 -1.01
N LYS A 424 7.40 33.23 -0.06
CA LYS A 424 6.96 34.41 0.70
C LYS A 424 6.59 35.61 -0.18
N THR A 425 7.25 35.79 -1.33
CA THR A 425 6.97 36.91 -2.23
C THR A 425 5.78 36.63 -3.16
N LEU A 426 5.38 35.36 -3.29
CA LEU A 426 4.37 34.88 -4.23
C LEU A 426 3.06 34.47 -3.56
N VAL A 427 3.07 34.16 -2.26
CA VAL A 427 1.85 33.79 -1.54
C VAL A 427 0.82 34.93 -1.55
N PRO A 428 -0.47 34.63 -1.80
CA PRO A 428 -1.54 35.60 -1.65
C PRO A 428 -1.56 36.24 -0.25
N ALA A 429 -2.00 37.50 -0.16
CA ALA A 429 -2.10 38.23 1.11
C ALA A 429 -3.01 37.57 2.17
N SER A 430 -3.84 36.60 1.77
CA SER A 430 -4.64 35.78 2.68
C SER A 430 -3.84 34.75 3.47
N ILE A 431 -2.58 34.50 3.10
CA ILE A 431 -1.68 33.56 3.77
C ILE A 431 -0.62 34.39 4.50
N SER A 432 -0.56 34.25 5.82
CA SER A 432 0.48 34.91 6.61
C SER A 432 1.85 34.23 6.45
N GLU A 433 2.93 34.96 6.74
CA GLU A 433 4.28 34.38 6.76
C GLU A 433 4.37 33.20 7.74
N ASP A 434 3.78 33.32 8.93
CA ASP A 434 3.82 32.27 9.94
C ASP A 434 3.05 31.02 9.51
N GLN A 435 1.97 31.20 8.76
CA GLN A 435 1.21 30.11 8.14
C GLN A 435 2.06 29.33 7.13
N LEU A 436 2.78 30.03 6.25
CA LEU A 436 3.69 29.41 5.29
C LEU A 436 4.85 28.68 5.99
N LYS A 437 5.47 29.31 7.00
CA LYS A 437 6.53 28.67 7.80
C LYS A 437 6.05 27.42 8.49
N THR A 438 4.84 27.47 9.05
CA THR A 438 4.22 26.32 9.73
C THR A 438 4.03 25.15 8.78
N GLN A 439 3.57 25.40 7.55
CA GLN A 439 3.45 24.34 6.54
C GLN A 439 4.82 23.74 6.19
N LEU A 440 5.83 24.56 5.87
CA LEU A 440 7.17 24.06 5.55
C LEU A 440 7.81 23.29 6.73
N ARG A 441 7.54 23.72 7.97
CA ARG A 441 7.98 23.01 9.18
C ARG A 441 7.31 21.64 9.29
N LYS A 442 6.01 21.53 9.02
CA LYS A 442 5.30 20.25 9.01
C LYS A 442 5.83 19.32 7.91
N GLU A 443 6.05 19.87 6.70
CA GLU A 443 6.56 19.12 5.55
C GLU A 443 7.98 18.58 5.78
N TYR A 444 8.91 19.44 6.19
CA TYR A 444 10.34 19.08 6.20
C TYR A 444 10.93 18.89 7.59
N GLY A 445 10.19 19.17 8.66
CA GLY A 445 10.71 19.15 10.04
C GLY A 445 11.67 20.31 10.36
N VAL A 446 11.68 21.36 9.52
CA VAL A 446 12.65 22.47 9.60
C VAL A 446 12.01 23.72 10.19
N ASP A 447 12.61 24.27 11.25
CA ASP A 447 12.20 25.54 11.84
C ASP A 447 12.91 26.73 11.18
N ILE A 448 12.21 27.43 10.30
CA ILE A 448 12.73 28.58 9.53
C ILE A 448 13.14 29.75 10.43
N ASP A 449 12.46 29.96 11.57
CA ASP A 449 12.76 31.07 12.47
C ASP A 449 14.11 30.85 13.16
N LEU A 450 14.40 29.61 13.58
CA LEU A 450 15.68 29.24 14.18
C LEU A 450 16.84 29.38 13.18
N LEU A 451 16.62 29.00 11.92
CA LEU A 451 17.64 29.15 10.88
C LEU A 451 17.96 30.62 10.58
N GLY A 452 16.94 31.48 10.54
CA GLY A 452 17.12 32.90 10.24
C GLY A 452 18.07 33.59 11.21
N ASP A 453 18.02 33.21 12.49
CA ASP A 453 18.86 33.78 13.53
C ASP A 453 20.30 33.26 13.50
N ASP A 454 20.50 32.01 13.12
CA ASP A 454 21.84 31.42 12.98
C ASP A 454 22.56 31.98 11.74
N PHE A 455 21.87 32.07 10.59
CA PHE A 455 22.42 32.69 9.38
C PHE A 455 22.74 34.17 9.56
N ARG A 456 21.94 34.91 10.33
CA ARG A 456 22.23 36.33 10.65
C ARG A 456 23.44 36.49 11.57
N ARG A 457 23.73 35.50 12.42
CA ARG A 457 24.90 35.49 13.29
C ARG A 457 26.17 35.12 12.52
N ASP A 458 26.06 34.17 11.59
CA ASP A 458 27.15 33.71 10.73
C ASP A 458 27.32 34.56 9.46
N LYS A 459 27.46 35.89 9.62
CA LYS A 459 27.78 36.88 8.56
C LYS A 459 29.03 36.55 7.70
N LYS A 460 29.74 35.44 7.99
CA LYS A 460 30.89 34.94 7.23
C LYS A 460 30.52 33.88 6.18
N MET A 461 29.32 33.32 6.21
CA MET A 461 28.84 32.54 5.08
C MET A 461 28.34 33.54 4.04
N ALA A 462 28.90 33.45 2.83
CA ALA A 462 28.36 34.13 1.65
C ALA A 462 26.84 33.95 1.65
N SER A 463 26.10 34.98 1.24
CA SER A 463 24.63 34.96 1.35
C SER A 463 24.09 33.62 0.83
N PRO A 464 23.04 33.02 1.42
CA PRO A 464 22.46 31.77 0.92
C PRO A 464 22.13 31.84 -0.58
N GLY A 465 21.91 33.07 -1.06
CA GLY A 465 21.95 33.44 -2.47
C GLY A 465 23.26 33.06 -3.15
N GLU A 466 24.43 33.61 -2.78
CA GLU A 466 25.69 33.46 -3.52
C GLU A 466 26.24 32.02 -3.66
N GLU A 467 26.23 31.18 -2.62
CA GLU A 467 26.73 29.79 -2.78
C GLU A 467 25.69 28.90 -3.48
N GLY A 468 24.40 29.11 -3.19
CA GLY A 468 23.31 28.49 -3.95
C GLY A 468 23.32 28.93 -5.41
N TRP A 469 23.57 30.22 -5.68
CA TRP A 469 23.79 30.80 -7.00
C TRP A 469 25.02 30.18 -7.64
N ARG A 470 26.13 29.99 -6.92
CA ARG A 470 27.31 29.30 -7.47
C ARG A 470 26.98 27.88 -7.90
N ILE A 471 26.25 27.12 -7.07
CA ILE A 471 25.87 25.74 -7.38
C ILE A 471 24.88 25.68 -8.56
N VAL A 472 23.87 26.57 -8.57
CA VAL A 472 22.88 26.67 -9.65
C VAL A 472 23.52 27.18 -10.94
N GLU A 473 24.35 28.21 -10.88
CA GLU A 473 25.10 28.76 -12.01
C GLU A 473 26.07 27.71 -12.57
N GLU A 474 26.73 26.94 -11.72
CA GLU A 474 27.61 25.84 -12.16
C GLU A 474 26.81 24.68 -12.76
N LEU A 475 25.64 24.32 -12.22
CA LEU A 475 24.74 23.30 -12.78
C LEU A 475 24.12 23.74 -14.12
N VAL A 476 23.62 24.96 -14.19
CA VAL A 476 23.07 25.57 -15.41
C VAL A 476 24.17 25.69 -16.45
N ARG A 477 25.36 26.16 -16.08
CA ARG A 477 26.54 26.22 -16.96
C ARG A 477 26.93 24.83 -17.46
N LYS A 478 27.01 23.81 -16.59
CA LYS A 478 27.31 22.43 -17.00
C LYS A 478 26.26 21.85 -17.94
N LYS A 479 24.97 22.04 -17.65
CA LYS A 479 23.86 21.51 -18.45
C LYS A 479 23.69 22.25 -19.78
N LEU A 480 23.91 23.57 -19.80
CA LEU A 480 23.96 24.38 -21.00
C LEU A 480 25.15 23.97 -21.88
N MET A 481 26.33 23.78 -21.29
CA MET A 481 27.52 23.29 -22.01
C MET A 481 27.31 21.88 -22.55
N TYR A 482 26.60 21.00 -21.83
CA TYR A 482 26.23 19.68 -22.34
C TYR A 482 25.30 19.75 -23.54
N ARG A 483 24.25 20.59 -23.50
CA ARG A 483 23.36 20.80 -24.65
C ARG A 483 24.06 21.47 -25.84
N ILE A 484 25.00 22.37 -25.58
CA ILE A 484 25.84 22.99 -26.63
C ILE A 484 26.76 21.92 -27.23
N ALA A 485 27.38 21.06 -26.42
CA ALA A 485 28.22 19.96 -26.89
C ALA A 485 27.41 18.93 -27.70
N GLU A 486 26.21 18.57 -27.25
CA GLU A 486 25.29 17.66 -27.95
C GLU A 486 24.84 18.26 -29.30
N LYS A 487 24.46 19.54 -29.33
CA LYS A 487 24.16 20.25 -30.58
C LYS A 487 25.39 20.40 -31.49
N SER A 488 26.59 20.56 -30.92
CA SER A 488 27.84 20.62 -31.67
C SER A 488 28.22 19.26 -32.27
N LEU A 489 27.95 18.16 -31.56
CA LEU A 489 28.16 16.79 -32.05
C LEU A 489 27.17 16.44 -33.16
N LEU A 490 25.89 16.79 -32.99
CA LEU A 490 24.86 16.67 -34.03
C LEU A 490 25.19 17.54 -35.27
N SER A 491 25.79 18.70 -35.08
CA SER A 491 26.28 19.57 -36.15
C SER A 491 27.48 18.97 -36.91
N THR A 492 28.39 18.28 -36.22
CA THR A 492 29.51 17.59 -36.88
C THR A 492 29.08 16.37 -37.69
N ASP A 493 28.02 15.68 -37.28
CA ASP A 493 27.46 14.55 -38.03
C ASP A 493 26.70 15.02 -39.28
N THR A 494 25.97 16.13 -39.20
CA THR A 494 25.38 16.76 -40.40
C THR A 494 26.45 17.26 -41.38
N LYS A 495 27.61 17.72 -40.88
CA LYS A 495 28.75 18.13 -41.72
C LYS A 495 29.45 16.92 -42.39
N LYS A 496 29.55 15.78 -41.69
CA LYS A 496 30.05 14.51 -42.28
C LYS A 496 29.09 13.94 -43.31
N GLU A 497 27.79 14.06 -43.10
CA GLU A 497 26.76 13.64 -44.06
C GLU A 497 26.79 14.52 -45.33
N LEU A 498 26.99 15.84 -45.19
CA LEU A 498 27.19 16.76 -46.31
C LEU A 498 28.48 16.44 -47.09
N MET A 499 29.59 16.21 -46.37
CA MET A 499 30.87 15.85 -46.98
C MET A 499 30.82 14.48 -47.70
N ARG A 500 30.03 13.51 -47.20
CA ARG A 500 29.79 12.24 -47.90
C ARG A 500 29.01 12.43 -49.21
N LYS A 501 28.03 13.33 -49.23
CA LYS A 501 27.25 13.66 -50.44
C LYS A 501 28.08 14.42 -51.48
N GLU A 502 29.00 15.28 -51.06
CA GLU A 502 29.95 15.95 -51.96
C GLU A 502 30.99 15.01 -52.56
N VAL A 503 31.44 13.99 -51.81
CA VAL A 503 32.39 12.97 -52.30
C VAL A 503 31.72 11.98 -53.26
N THR A 504 30.42 11.70 -53.09
CA THR A 504 29.69 10.84 -54.05
C THR A 504 29.39 11.55 -55.38
N HIS A 505 29.29 12.89 -55.39
CA HIS A 505 29.01 13.62 -56.62
C HIS A 505 30.23 13.85 -57.53
N ARG A 506 31.46 13.64 -57.03
CA ARG A 506 32.70 13.80 -57.82
C ARG A 506 33.22 12.52 -58.50
N ASN A 507 32.63 11.36 -58.22
CA ASN A 507 33.08 10.07 -58.78
C ASN A 507 32.15 9.48 -59.86
N ALA A 508 31.23 10.26 -60.41
CA ALA A 508 30.31 9.82 -61.46
C ALA A 508 30.51 10.59 -62.77
N GLU A 509 31.73 10.58 -63.30
CA GLU A 509 31.99 10.91 -64.70
C GLU A 509 33.01 9.92 -65.27
N HIS A 510 32.53 8.84 -65.89
CA HIS A 510 33.04 8.26 -67.14
C HIS A 510 32.42 6.88 -67.41
N VAL A 511 32.16 6.62 -68.70
CA VAL A 511 31.93 5.34 -69.42
C VAL A 511 30.50 5.15 -69.99
N PRO A 512 30.36 4.64 -71.24
CA PRO A 512 29.48 5.19 -72.29
C PRO A 512 28.28 4.25 -72.63
N PRO A 513 27.49 4.48 -73.71
CA PRO A 513 26.13 3.96 -73.82
C PRO A 513 26.09 2.55 -74.39
N ALA A 514 25.13 1.76 -73.92
CA ALA A 514 24.69 0.54 -74.58
C ALA A 514 23.16 0.49 -74.58
N ASP A 515 22.63 0.26 -75.78
CA ASP A 515 21.24 -0.09 -76.08
C ASP A 515 20.74 -1.27 -75.24
N LEU A 516 19.45 -1.30 -74.89
CA LEU A 516 18.52 -2.39 -75.20
C LEU A 516 17.14 -2.22 -74.51
N GLU A 517 16.14 -2.13 -75.38
CA GLU A 517 14.82 -2.81 -75.35
C GLU A 517 13.82 -2.60 -74.20
N LEU A 518 12.76 -1.86 -74.57
CA LEU A 518 11.42 -1.96 -74.01
C LEU A 518 10.89 -3.41 -74.03
N LYS A 519 10.45 -3.91 -72.87
CA LYS A 519 9.38 -4.92 -72.79
C LYS A 519 8.25 -4.40 -71.92
N MET A 520 7.15 -4.06 -72.60
CA MET A 520 5.83 -3.90 -72.00
C MET A 520 5.35 -5.25 -71.46
N VAL A 521 4.94 -5.28 -70.20
CA VAL A 521 4.12 -6.35 -69.64
C VAL A 521 2.84 -5.72 -69.11
N THR A 522 1.76 -5.97 -69.84
CA THR A 522 0.36 -5.74 -69.47
C THR A 522 -0.09 -6.77 -68.43
N TYR A 523 -0.85 -6.33 -67.42
CA TYR A 523 -1.75 -7.19 -66.65
C TYR A 523 -3.15 -6.55 -66.58
N PRO A 524 -4.22 -7.37 -66.48
CA PRO A 524 -5.55 -7.02 -66.94
C PRO A 524 -6.48 -6.50 -65.84
N ASP A 525 -7.49 -5.77 -66.30
CA ASP A 525 -8.68 -5.34 -65.58
C ASP A 525 -9.51 -6.50 -65.02
N VAL A 526 -10.04 -6.33 -63.80
CA VAL A 526 -11.31 -6.93 -63.34
C VAL A 526 -12.04 -5.91 -62.44
N PRO A 527 -13.40 -5.80 -62.52
CA PRO A 527 -14.12 -4.57 -62.23
C PRO A 527 -14.95 -4.56 -60.93
N ASN A 528 -15.23 -3.33 -60.48
CA ASN A 528 -16.42 -2.77 -59.81
C ASN A 528 -17.37 -3.69 -59.01
N SER A 529 -17.64 -3.30 -57.75
CA SER A 529 -18.95 -2.74 -57.36
C SER A 529 -19.06 -2.46 -55.84
N HIS A 530 -19.22 -1.19 -55.47
CA HIS A 530 -19.85 -0.76 -54.21
C HIS A 530 -21.00 0.18 -54.56
N PRO A 531 -22.21 0.00 -53.99
CA PRO A 531 -23.30 0.96 -54.17
C PRO A 531 -23.26 2.06 -53.10
N PRO A 532 -23.98 3.18 -53.33
CA PRO A 532 -23.80 4.43 -52.60
C PRO A 532 -24.60 4.48 -51.30
N ILE A 533 -24.10 5.30 -50.39
CA ILE A 533 -24.76 5.75 -49.17
C ILE A 533 -25.94 6.64 -49.56
N ASP A 534 -27.14 6.26 -49.13
CA ASP A 534 -28.34 7.08 -49.19
C ASP A 534 -28.70 7.54 -47.78
N THR A 535 -28.73 8.86 -47.59
CA THR A 535 -29.17 9.54 -46.37
C THR A 535 -30.66 9.85 -46.49
N LYS A 536 -31.48 9.26 -45.62
CA LYS A 536 -32.80 9.81 -45.29
C LYS A 536 -33.29 9.41 -43.91
N GLU A 537 -33.93 10.38 -43.29
CA GLU A 537 -34.53 10.49 -41.97
C GLU A 537 -35.52 9.36 -41.64
N GLU A 538 -35.61 8.96 -40.37
CA GLU A 538 -36.91 8.94 -39.69
C GLU A 538 -36.81 8.96 -38.16
N LEU A 539 -37.68 9.81 -37.59
CA LEU A 539 -38.01 10.02 -36.19
C LEU A 539 -38.45 8.74 -35.47
N VAL A 540 -37.94 8.50 -34.25
CA VAL A 540 -38.77 7.99 -33.14
C VAL A 540 -38.40 8.71 -31.84
N ARG A 541 -39.33 9.54 -31.36
CA ARG A 541 -39.39 10.09 -30.01
C ARG A 541 -39.53 8.97 -28.98
N LYS A 542 -38.78 9.04 -27.89
CA LYS A 542 -39.26 8.61 -26.56
C LYS A 542 -38.85 9.63 -25.51
N ASP A 543 -39.86 10.06 -24.78
CA ASP A 543 -39.88 11.12 -23.79
C ASP A 543 -39.01 10.79 -22.57
N ALA A 544 -38.25 11.80 -22.11
CA ALA A 544 -37.72 11.86 -20.76
C ALA A 544 -38.16 13.19 -20.13
N THR A 545 -38.89 13.06 -19.03
CA THR A 545 -39.51 14.10 -18.22
C THR A 545 -38.47 15.01 -17.55
N HIS A 546 -38.55 16.30 -17.88
CA HIS A 546 -37.81 17.38 -17.23
C HIS A 546 -38.60 17.84 -16.00
N TRP A 547 -38.03 17.71 -14.80
CA TRP A 547 -38.49 18.42 -13.60
C TRP A 547 -37.73 19.75 -13.52
N ASN A 548 -38.41 20.84 -13.84
CA ASN A 548 -37.93 22.20 -13.57
C ASN A 548 -38.37 22.59 -12.16
N PHE A 549 -37.41 22.93 -11.30
CA PHE A 549 -37.65 23.74 -10.10
C PHE A 549 -37.19 25.17 -10.42
N GLU A 550 -38.12 26.12 -10.39
CA GLU A 550 -37.84 27.56 -10.33
C GLU A 550 -37.32 27.94 -8.93
N PRO A 551 -36.35 28.87 -8.82
CA PRO A 551 -36.01 29.51 -7.57
C PRO A 551 -36.81 30.81 -7.38
N SER A 552 -37.59 30.88 -6.30
CA SER A 552 -38.24 32.10 -5.83
C SER A 552 -37.24 33.03 -5.12
N HIS A 553 -37.44 34.33 -5.35
CA HIS A 553 -36.69 35.47 -4.80
C HIS A 553 -36.70 35.53 -3.25
N PRO A 554 -35.73 36.25 -2.64
CA PRO A 554 -35.70 36.51 -1.20
C PRO A 554 -36.44 37.81 -0.84
N PRO A 555 -36.92 37.97 0.41
CA PRO A 555 -37.11 39.28 0.99
C PRO A 555 -36.05 39.61 2.05
N ALA A 556 -35.96 40.91 2.27
CA ALA A 556 -34.89 41.67 2.91
C ALA A 556 -34.84 41.62 4.44
N ASP A 557 -33.70 42.13 4.94
CA ASP A 557 -33.48 42.88 6.18
C ASP A 557 -34.05 42.37 7.49
N MET A 558 -33.15 41.83 8.33
CA MET A 558 -33.20 42.03 9.78
C MET A 558 -31.78 42.23 10.34
N THR A 559 -31.51 43.47 10.73
CA THR A 559 -30.50 43.84 11.73
C THR A 559 -30.79 43.12 13.05
N VAL A 560 -29.83 42.34 13.56
CA VAL A 560 -29.83 41.88 14.96
C VAL A 560 -28.44 42.05 15.57
N THR A 561 -28.48 42.67 16.74
CA THR A 561 -27.42 42.99 17.68
C THR A 561 -26.70 41.76 18.23
N ARG A 562 -25.43 41.98 18.54
CA ARG A 562 -24.45 41.04 19.08
C ARG A 562 -24.75 40.75 20.56
N GLU A 563 -25.27 39.57 20.86
CA GLU A 563 -25.20 38.96 22.19
C GLU A 563 -24.58 37.56 22.10
N SER A 564 -23.63 37.33 22.99
CA SER A 564 -22.83 36.13 23.19
C SER A 564 -23.69 34.96 23.68
N VAL A 565 -23.70 33.86 22.93
CA VAL A 565 -24.33 32.60 23.34
C VAL A 565 -23.24 31.53 23.47
N GLU A 566 -23.05 31.04 24.69
CA GLU A 566 -22.30 29.83 25.01
C GLU A 566 -22.95 28.62 24.33
N HIS A 567 -22.17 27.85 23.57
CA HIS A 567 -22.63 26.59 22.99
C HIS A 567 -22.38 25.42 23.94
N SER A 568 -23.40 25.06 24.71
CA SER A 568 -23.53 23.72 25.30
C SER A 568 -24.07 22.75 24.24
N TYR A 569 -23.31 21.71 23.89
CA TYR A 569 -23.80 20.62 23.06
C TYR A 569 -24.76 19.73 23.87
N PRO A 570 -25.95 19.38 23.36
CA PRO A 570 -26.83 18.44 24.04
C PRO A 570 -26.35 17.00 23.86
N SER A 571 -26.43 16.23 24.96
CA SER A 571 -26.24 14.78 24.98
C SER A 571 -27.27 14.10 24.08
N ALA A 572 -26.82 13.38 23.07
CA ALA A 572 -27.69 12.53 22.26
C ALA A 572 -27.94 11.21 23.01
N ASP A 573 -29.05 11.16 23.74
CA ASP A 573 -29.66 9.89 24.14
C ASP A 573 -30.20 9.18 22.90
N LEU A 574 -29.38 8.26 22.37
CA LEU A 574 -29.79 7.33 21.33
C LEU A 574 -30.49 6.14 21.98
N GLU A 575 -31.83 6.19 22.02
CA GLU A 575 -32.66 5.02 22.30
C GLU A 575 -32.40 3.94 21.24
N LEU A 576 -31.73 2.88 21.68
CA LEU A 576 -31.44 1.69 20.90
C LEU A 576 -32.75 0.89 20.70
N LYS A 577 -33.44 1.10 19.58
CA LYS A 577 -34.53 0.19 19.16
C LYS A 577 -33.94 -1.16 18.72
N VAL A 578 -33.94 -2.10 19.65
CA VAL A 578 -33.63 -3.52 19.40
C VAL A 578 -34.79 -4.14 18.61
N VAL A 579 -34.57 -4.40 17.32
CA VAL A 579 -35.45 -5.27 16.53
C VAL A 579 -35.01 -6.71 16.80
N THR A 580 -35.78 -7.42 17.63
CA THR A 580 -35.58 -8.86 17.85
C THR A 580 -36.16 -9.65 16.67
N HIS A 581 -35.31 -10.16 15.79
CA HIS A 581 -35.66 -11.31 14.96
C HIS A 581 -35.52 -12.59 15.80
N GLN A 582 -36.65 -13.21 16.11
CA GLN A 582 -36.73 -14.53 16.74
C GLN A 582 -36.34 -15.63 15.74
N ASN A 583 -35.63 -16.63 16.27
CA ASN A 583 -35.31 -17.95 15.70
C ASN A 583 -34.16 -18.01 14.69
N VAL A 584 -32.93 -17.96 15.20
CA VAL A 584 -31.83 -18.77 14.68
C VAL A 584 -31.33 -19.63 15.84
N GLU A 585 -31.53 -20.95 15.72
CA GLU A 585 -31.06 -21.93 16.70
C GLU A 585 -29.54 -21.82 16.90
N GLU A 586 -29.18 -21.92 18.18
CA GLU A 586 -27.85 -21.79 18.72
C GLU A 586 -26.88 -22.84 18.13
N SER A 587 -25.79 -22.36 17.55
CA SER A 587 -24.58 -23.17 17.41
C SER A 587 -23.34 -22.31 17.64
N HIS A 588 -22.68 -22.56 18.76
CA HIS A 588 -21.30 -22.13 19.03
C HIS A 588 -20.46 -23.33 19.51
N PRO A 589 -19.14 -23.34 19.29
CA PRO A 589 -18.32 -22.34 18.59
C PRO A 589 -17.62 -22.91 17.33
N PRO A 590 -17.27 -22.06 16.34
CA PRO A 590 -16.43 -22.47 15.23
C PRO A 590 -15.03 -21.82 15.22
N THR A 591 -14.10 -22.55 14.58
CA THR A 591 -13.05 -22.06 13.65
C THR A 591 -11.84 -21.25 14.14
N SER A 592 -10.67 -21.89 14.15
CA SER A 592 -9.47 -21.52 13.34
C SER A 592 -8.23 -22.32 13.76
N ILE A 593 -8.17 -23.63 13.46
CA ILE A 593 -7.11 -24.44 14.06
C ILE A 593 -6.43 -25.55 13.23
N PHE A 594 -6.60 -25.84 11.93
CA PHE A 594 -5.87 -27.00 11.35
C PHE A 594 -4.36 -26.81 11.16
N TYR A 595 -3.92 -25.83 10.37
CA TYR A 595 -2.47 -25.61 10.13
C TYR A 595 -1.80 -24.81 11.23
N LEU A 596 -2.57 -23.94 11.88
CA LEU A 596 -2.15 -23.31 13.13
C LEU A 596 -2.14 -24.33 14.28
N LEU A 597 -3.02 -25.33 14.42
CA LEU A 597 -2.79 -26.43 15.39
C LEU A 597 -1.69 -27.34 14.92
N VAL A 598 -1.47 -27.62 13.65
CA VAL A 598 -0.39 -28.56 13.34
C VAL A 598 0.98 -27.93 13.67
N ALA A 599 1.16 -26.62 13.41
CA ALA A 599 2.35 -25.87 13.84
C ALA A 599 2.33 -25.41 15.32
N LEU A 600 1.18 -24.97 15.86
CA LEU A 600 0.99 -24.58 17.28
C LEU A 600 0.69 -25.75 18.21
N SER A 601 0.34 -26.93 17.74
CA SER A 601 0.44 -28.17 18.54
C SER A 601 1.92 -28.43 18.71
N VAL A 602 2.68 -28.36 17.62
CA VAL A 602 4.13 -28.45 17.69
C VAL A 602 4.78 -27.33 18.56
N ILE A 603 4.23 -26.11 18.64
CA ILE A 603 4.76 -24.99 19.47
C ILE A 603 4.10 -24.89 20.86
N SER A 604 2.83 -25.23 21.03
CA SER A 604 2.07 -25.20 22.30
C SER A 604 2.00 -26.56 23.02
N LEU A 605 2.56 -27.61 22.41
CA LEU A 605 2.82 -28.93 23.00
C LEU A 605 4.32 -29.17 23.16
N VAL A 606 5.09 -28.10 23.29
CA VAL A 606 6.30 -28.11 24.09
C VAL A 606 5.83 -27.77 25.51
N PRO A 607 5.61 -28.75 26.41
CA PRO A 607 5.35 -28.47 27.82
C PRO A 607 6.43 -27.55 28.42
N ASP A 608 7.64 -27.61 27.84
CA ASP A 608 8.80 -26.87 28.27
C ASP A 608 8.75 -25.35 28.00
N LEU A 609 7.91 -24.84 27.10
CA LEU A 609 7.89 -23.40 26.80
C LEU A 609 7.21 -22.60 27.92
N LEU A 610 6.15 -23.15 28.50
CA LEU A 610 5.49 -22.55 29.67
C LEU A 610 6.23 -22.88 30.97
N SER A 611 6.85 -24.06 31.12
CA SER A 611 7.63 -24.38 32.33
C SER A 611 9.00 -23.68 32.38
N VAL A 612 9.60 -23.35 31.23
CA VAL A 612 10.83 -22.52 31.16
C VAL A 612 10.53 -21.03 31.33
N LEU A 613 9.33 -20.56 30.98
CA LEU A 613 8.92 -19.17 31.21
C LEU A 613 8.33 -18.93 32.61
N THR A 614 7.91 -19.97 33.34
CA THR A 614 7.38 -19.89 34.71
C THR A 614 8.34 -20.44 35.78
N GLY A 615 9.58 -20.78 35.40
CA GLY A 615 10.64 -21.28 36.28
C GLY A 615 11.59 -20.20 36.79
#